data_AF-A0A645CCF9-F1
#
_entry.id   AF-A0A645CCF9-F1
#
_cell.length_a   1.000
_cell.length_b   1.000
_cell.length_c   1.000
_cell.angle_alpha   90.00
_cell.angle_beta   90.00
_cell.angle_gamma   90.00
#
_symmetry.space_group_name_H-M   'P 1'
#
loop_
_entity.id
_entity.type
_entity.pdbx_description
1 polymer ?
#
loop_
_entity_poly.entity_id
_entity_poly.type
_entity_poly.pdbx_seq_one_letter_code
_entity_poly.pdbx_strand_id
1 'polypeptide(L)' 'MEEHELRSILKRFADSGWELISLPANAYLCGESCKDELISAVEQANEECGSCGCEYDALYRRFFALKHVL' A
#
# COMPACT_ATOMS: atom_id res chain seq x y z
N MET A 1 14.49 6.69 7.45
CA MET A 1 13.96 7.65 6.45
C MET A 1 12.93 6.98 5.56
N GLU A 2 13.23 5.80 5.00
CA GLU A 2 12.34 5.02 4.14
C GLU A 2 11.18 4.34 4.88
N GLU A 3 11.41 3.79 6.08
CA GLU A 3 10.33 3.17 6.88
C GLU A 3 9.20 4.16 7.23
N HIS A 4 9.54 5.41 7.59
CA HIS A 4 8.54 6.45 7.87
C HIS A 4 7.73 6.81 6.62
N GLU A 5 8.37 6.79 5.45
CA GLU A 5 7.70 7.03 4.17
C GLU A 5 6.75 5.88 3.83
N LEU A 6 7.23 4.63 3.93
CA LEU A 6 6.41 3.43 3.75
C LEU A 6 5.19 3.46 4.68
N ARG A 7 5.39 3.71 5.98
CA ARG A 7 4.29 3.85 6.94
C ARG A 7 3.32 4.97 6.58
N SER A 8 3.79 6.07 5.97
CA SER A 8 2.92 7.16 5.52
C SER A 8 2.08 6.75 4.30
N ILE A 9 2.65 5.99 3.38
CA ILE A 9 1.92 5.41 2.23
C ILE A 9 0.86 4.42 2.72
N LEU A 10 1.22 3.53 3.66
CA LEU A 10 0.29 2.56 4.22
C LEU A 10 -0.88 3.23 4.94
N LYS A 11 -0.66 4.35 5.63
CA LYS A 11 -1.76 5.15 6.20
C LYS A 11 -2.70 5.67 5.11
N ARG A 12 -2.18 6.13 3.97
CA ARG A 12 -3.02 6.54 2.84
C ARG A 12 -3.83 5.39 2.25
N PHE A 13 -3.24 4.19 2.16
CA PHE A 13 -3.97 3.00 1.73
C PHE A 13 -5.07 2.62 2.74
N ALA A 14 -4.76 2.63 4.03
CA ALA A 14 -5.71 2.41 5.11
C ALA A 14 -6.89 3.40 5.08
N ASP A 15 -6.62 4.67 4.77
CA ASP A 15 -7.62 5.74 4.70
C ASP A 15 -8.34 5.83 3.34
N SER A 16 -7.99 4.98 2.36
CA SER A 16 -8.53 5.05 0.99
C SER A 16 -10.01 4.71 0.88
N GLY A 17 -10.56 4.00 1.86
CA GLY A 17 -11.91 3.45 1.82
C GLY A 17 -12.08 2.27 0.86
N TRP A 18 -11.02 1.85 0.16
CA TRP A 18 -11.05 0.68 -0.72
C TRP A 18 -10.55 -0.55 0.01
N GLU A 19 -11.48 -1.44 0.38
CA GLU A 19 -11.20 -2.63 1.21
C GLU A 19 -10.03 -3.47 0.71
N LEU A 20 -9.83 -3.55 -0.62
CA LEU A 20 -8.73 -4.27 -1.25
C LEU A 20 -7.37 -3.89 -0.65
N ILE A 21 -7.08 -2.59 -0.49
CA ILE A 21 -5.81 -2.11 0.07
C ILE A 21 -5.93 -1.62 1.50
N SER A 22 -7.11 -1.17 1.93
CA SER A 22 -7.28 -0.57 3.26
C SER A 22 -7.20 -1.58 4.38
N LEU A 23 -7.73 -2.79 4.17
CA LEU A 23 -7.68 -3.87 5.17
C LEU A 23 -6.26 -4.37 5.41
N PRO A 24 -5.50 -4.83 4.39
CA PRO A 24 -4.14 -5.32 4.61
C PRO A 24 -3.17 -4.23 5.05
N ALA A 25 -3.38 -2.97 4.64
CA ALA A 25 -2.56 -1.86 5.14
C ALA A 25 -2.78 -1.60 6.64
N ASN A 26 -4.03 -1.66 7.11
CA ASN A 26 -4.34 -1.54 8.54
C ASN A 26 -3.77 -2.71 9.34
N ALA A 27 -3.94 -3.94 8.87
CA ALA A 27 -3.38 -5.13 9.51
C ALA A 27 -1.86 -5.01 9.69
N TYR A 28 -1.14 -4.59 8.65
CA TYR A 28 0.31 -4.37 8.74
C TYR A 28 0.65 -3.25 9.73
N LEU A 29 -0.07 -2.13 9.71
CA LEU A 29 0.14 -1.01 10.65
C LEU A 29 -0.12 -1.40 12.11
N CYS A 30 -1.00 -2.37 12.36
CA CYS A 30 -1.28 -2.98 13.65
C CYS A 30 -0.23 -4.03 14.09
N GLY A 31 0.72 -4.38 13.22
CA GLY A 31 1.80 -5.32 13.51
C GLY A 31 1.47 -6.78 13.17
N GLU A 32 0.43 -7.02 12.36
CA GLU A 32 0.11 -8.35 11.87
C GLU A 32 1.12 -8.81 10.80
N SER A 33 1.32 -10.13 10.70
CA SER A 33 2.23 -10.73 9.73
C SER A 33 1.53 -10.95 8.37
N CYS A 34 1.10 -9.86 7.72
CA CYS A 34 0.33 -9.87 6.48
C CYS A 34 1.09 -9.27 5.27
N LYS A 35 2.43 -9.33 5.27
CA LYS A 35 3.28 -8.69 4.24
C LYS A 35 2.95 -9.15 2.82
N ASP A 36 2.83 -10.46 2.62
CA ASP A 36 2.57 -11.03 1.28
C ASP A 36 1.17 -10.66 0.78
N GLU A 37 0.18 -10.68 1.68
CA GLU A 37 -1.20 -10.25 1.38
C GLU A 37 -1.26 -8.76 1.01
N LEU A 38 -0.56 -7.92 1.76
CA LEU A 38 -0.43 -6.49 1.47
C LEU A 38 0.22 -6.24 0.10
N ILE A 39 1.30 -6.94 -0.23
CA ILE A 39 1.96 -6.78 -1.53
C ILE A 39 1.00 -7.20 -2.65
N SER A 40 0.35 -8.36 -2.52
CA SER A 40 -0.58 -8.86 -3.54
C SER A 40 -1.78 -7.93 -3.74
N ALA A 41 -2.34 -7.38 -2.65
CA ALA A 41 -3.41 -6.40 -2.72
C ALA A 41 -3.01 -5.10 -3.44
N VAL A 42 -1.81 -4.58 -3.16
CA VAL A 42 -1.31 -3.37 -3.82
C VAL A 42 -0.97 -3.63 -5.30
N GLU A 43 -0.51 -4.84 -5.65
CA GLU A 43 -0.33 -5.26 -7.05
C GLU A 43 -1.67 -5.24 -7.79
N GLN A 44 -2.71 -5.87 -7.24
CA GLN A 44 -4.05 -5.84 -7.84
C GLN A 44 -4.60 -4.41 -7.96
N ALA A 45 -4.48 -3.59 -6.92
CA ALA A 45 -4.95 -2.20 -6.96
C ALA A 45 -4.21 -1.35 -8.01
N ASN A 46 -2.92 -1.62 -8.22
CA ASN A 46 -2.13 -0.98 -9.26
C ASN A 46 -2.50 -1.46 -10.67
N GLU A 47 -2.91 -2.72 -10.85
CA GLU A 47 -3.45 -3.19 -12.12
C GLU A 47 -4.80 -2.52 -12.44
N GLU A 48 -5.66 -2.35 -11.44
CA GLU A 48 -7.01 -1.79 -11.60
C GLU A 48 -7.03 -0.25 -11.72
N CYS A 49 -6.19 0.47 -10.95
CA CYS A 49 -6.15 1.96 -10.96
C CYS A 49 -4.73 2.54 -11.01
N GLY A 50 -3.66 1.79 -11.28
CA GLY A 50 -2.30 2.34 -11.29
C GLY A 50 -1.97 3.27 -12.46
N SER A 51 -2.92 3.44 -13.39
CA SER A 51 -2.82 4.35 -14.55
C SER A 51 -4.09 5.20 -14.74
N CYS A 52 -4.93 5.31 -13.71
CA CYS A 52 -6.18 6.07 -13.78
C CYS A 52 -5.97 7.59 -13.62
N GLY A 53 -4.72 8.02 -13.30
CA GLY A 53 -4.34 9.42 -13.14
C GLY A 53 -4.66 9.98 -11.75
N CYS A 54 -4.98 9.13 -10.78
CA CYS A 54 -5.25 9.55 -9.42
C CYS A 54 -3.95 9.69 -8.60
N GLU A 55 -4.05 10.17 -7.36
CA GLU A 55 -2.89 10.28 -6.48
C GLU A 55 -2.27 8.91 -6.14
N TYR A 56 -3.06 7.84 -6.14
CA TYR A 56 -2.61 6.49 -5.79
C TYR A 56 -1.66 5.89 -6.83
N ASP A 57 -1.71 6.28 -8.11
CA ASP A 57 -0.76 5.86 -9.14
C ASP A 57 0.69 6.12 -8.72
N ALA A 58 0.94 7.27 -8.08
CA ALA A 58 2.26 7.62 -7.56
C ALA A 58 2.59 6.81 -6.29
N LEU A 59 1.59 6.59 -5.43
CA LEU A 59 1.76 5.85 -4.17
C LEU A 59 2.08 4.37 -4.42
N TYR A 60 1.47 3.70 -5.40
CA TYR A 60 1.76 2.31 -5.74
C TYR A 60 3.20 2.13 -6.23
N ARG A 61 3.64 2.98 -7.17
CA ARG A 61 5.03 2.98 -7.65
C ARG A 61 6.03 3.18 -6.50
N ARG A 62 5.70 4.10 -5.59
CA ARG A 62 6.56 4.37 -4.43
C ARG A 62 6.55 3.21 -3.43
N PHE A 63 5.41 2.60 -3.17
CA PHE A 63 5.30 1.38 -2.37
C PHE A 63 6.18 0.27 -2.92
N PHE A 64 6.15 0.01 -4.24
CA PHE A 64 6.99 -1.03 -4.83
C PHE A 64 8.49 -0.74 -4.75
N ALA A 65 8.91 0.52 -4.75
CA ALA A 65 10.30 0.88 -4.50
C ALA A 65 10.70 0.60 -3.03
N LEU A 66 9.76 0.74 -2.10
CA LEU A 66 9.99 0.60 -0.65
C LEU A 66 9.63 -0.79 -0.10
N LYS A 67 9.07 -1.70 -0.90
CA LYS A 67 8.61 -3.02 -0.42
C LYS A 67 9.70 -3.89 0.21
N HIS A 68 10.97 -3.60 -0.08
CA HIS A 68 12.12 -4.26 0.54
C HIS A 68 12.31 -3.90 2.03
N VAL A 69 11.61 -2.87 2.52
CA VAL A 69 11.63 -2.37 3.90
C VAL A 69 10.45 -2.94 4.72
N LEU A 70 9.56 -3.72 4.10
CA LEU A 70 8.40 -4.31 4.77
C LEU A 70 8.78 -5.30 5.87
#